data_AF-A0A7X7XZ91-F1
#
_entry.id   AF-A0A7X7XZ91-F1
#
_cell.length_a   1.000
_cell.length_b   1.000
_cell.length_c   1.000
_cell.angle_alpha   90.00
_cell.angle_beta   90.00
_cell.angle_gamma   90.00
#
_symmetry.space_group_name_H-M   'P 1'
#
loop_
_entity.id
_entity.type
_entity.pdbx_description
1 polymer ?
#
loop_
_entity_poly.entity_id
_entity_poly.type
_entity_poly.pdbx_seq_one_letter_code
_entity_poly.pdbx_strand_id
1 'polypeptide(L)'
;MIMKLKKISLILISIVLLIFISACSGERATGTISGKLRNVSFDDDNQVKYVFLTQYLEESDEYATFGFSVSENTKFLNSNGDSISPYSLEKDMEIEITYYETDVESISADAAEIKVLD
;
A
#
# COMPACT_ATOMS: atom_id res chain seq x y z
N MET A 1 -29.46 -34.37 4.98
CA MET A 1 -29.20 -33.52 3.79
C MET A 1 -27.82 -32.91 3.96
N ILE A 2 -26.96 -33.13 2.98
CA ILE A 2 -25.50 -32.94 3.04
C ILE A 2 -25.15 -31.46 3.08
N MET A 3 -24.35 -31.05 4.08
CA MET A 3 -23.74 -29.71 4.13
C MET A 3 -22.82 -29.53 2.93
N LYS A 4 -23.20 -28.65 1.99
CA LYS A 4 -22.31 -28.21 0.90
C LYS A 4 -21.26 -27.26 1.49
N LEU A 5 -20.08 -27.78 1.82
CA LEU A 5 -18.90 -26.94 2.01
C LEU A 5 -18.66 -26.17 0.71
N LYS A 6 -18.79 -24.84 0.76
CA LYS A 6 -18.28 -23.96 -0.30
C LYS A 6 -16.75 -24.07 -0.24
N LYS A 7 -16.16 -24.69 -1.26
CA LYS A 7 -14.71 -24.72 -1.44
C LYS A 7 -14.25 -23.29 -1.67
N ILE A 8 -13.60 -22.68 -0.69
CA ILE A 8 -12.89 -21.40 -0.86
C ILE A 8 -11.63 -21.76 -1.65
N SER A 9 -11.68 -21.56 -2.96
CA SER A 9 -10.54 -21.75 -3.84
C SER A 9 -9.67 -20.50 -3.73
N LEU A 10 -8.56 -20.60 -3.00
CA LEU A 10 -7.54 -19.54 -2.94
C LEU A 10 -6.79 -19.57 -4.27
N ILE A 11 -7.12 -18.65 -5.19
CA ILE A 11 -6.36 -18.52 -6.44
C ILE A 11 -5.13 -17.66 -6.11
N LEU A 12 -3.96 -18.31 -6.11
CA LEU A 12 -2.67 -17.65 -6.05
C LEU A 12 -2.43 -16.99 -7.41
N ILE A 13 -2.70 -15.69 -7.54
CA ILE A 13 -2.41 -14.95 -8.77
C ILE A 13 -1.04 -14.32 -8.62
N SER A 14 -0.02 -14.99 -9.17
CA SER A 14 1.29 -14.39 -9.44
C SER A 14 1.17 -13.45 -10.64
N ILE A 15 0.79 -12.19 -10.42
CA ILE A 15 1.03 -11.13 -11.40
C ILE A 15 2.40 -10.55 -11.11
N VAL A 16 3.36 -11.00 -11.90
CA VAL A 16 4.74 -10.52 -11.92
C VAL A 16 4.85 -9.51 -13.05
N LEU A 17 4.66 -8.23 -12.74
CA LEU A 17 5.02 -7.13 -13.63
C LEU A 17 6.39 -6.60 -13.18
N LEU A 18 7.44 -7.33 -13.57
CA LEU A 18 8.84 -6.97 -13.31
C LEU A 18 9.30 -5.91 -14.31
N ILE A 19 9.29 -4.64 -13.89
CA ILE A 19 10.17 -3.63 -14.49
C ILE A 19 11.50 -3.73 -13.73
N PHE A 20 12.40 -4.59 -14.23
CA PHE A 20 13.78 -4.63 -13.76
C PHE A 20 14.51 -3.36 -14.22
N ILE A 21 14.66 -2.39 -13.31
CA ILE A 21 15.71 -1.39 -13.41
C ILE A 21 16.82 -1.84 -12.47
N SER A 22 17.86 -2.43 -13.06
CA SER A 22 19.08 -2.82 -12.36
C SER A 22 19.87 -1.58 -11.94
N ALA A 23 20.04 -1.39 -10.63
CA ALA A 23 21.18 -0.69 -10.06
C ALA A 23 21.65 -1.44 -8.82
N CYS A 24 22.90 -1.87 -8.86
CA CYS A 24 23.59 -2.51 -7.75
C CYS A 24 23.90 -1.43 -6.69
N SER A 25 23.04 -1.29 -5.70
CA SER A 25 23.33 -0.74 -4.38
C SER A 25 22.53 -1.57 -3.38
N GLY A 26 22.93 -1.64 -2.11
CA GLY A 26 22.20 -2.41 -1.07
C GLY A 26 20.85 -1.80 -0.70
N GLU A 27 20.14 -1.21 -1.65
CA GLU A 27 18.82 -0.62 -1.51
C GLU A 27 17.77 -1.72 -1.54
N ARG A 28 16.87 -1.69 -0.55
CA ARG A 28 15.71 -2.59 -0.51
C ARG A 28 14.90 -2.41 -1.78
N ALA A 29 14.46 -3.52 -2.39
CA ALA A 29 13.52 -3.47 -3.50
C ALA A 29 12.26 -2.71 -3.08
N THR A 30 11.71 -1.91 -4.00
CA THR A 30 10.51 -1.11 -3.74
C THR A 30 9.47 -1.37 -4.81
N GLY A 31 8.21 -1.34 -4.40
CA GLY A 31 7.05 -1.33 -5.29
C GLY A 31 6.26 -0.04 -5.13
N THR A 32 5.36 0.21 -6.07
CA THR A 32 4.45 1.37 -6.05
C THR A 32 3.02 0.93 -6.26
N ILE A 33 2.09 1.62 -5.60
CA ILE A 33 0.66 1.41 -5.77
C ILE A 33 -0.08 2.74 -5.61
N SER A 34 -1.06 2.99 -6.48
CA SER A 34 -1.90 4.18 -6.42
C SER A 34 -3.37 3.82 -6.23
N GLY A 35 -4.11 4.72 -5.58
CA GLY A 35 -5.54 4.55 -5.34
C GLY A 35 -6.10 5.63 -4.44
N LYS A 36 -7.33 5.41 -3.95
CA LYS A 36 -7.99 6.35 -3.06
C LYS A 36 -7.70 6.00 -1.61
N LEU A 37 -7.35 7.01 -0.80
CA LEU A 37 -7.17 6.84 0.63
C LEU A 37 -8.48 6.38 1.27
N ARG A 38 -8.46 5.19 1.87
CA ARG A 38 -9.62 4.60 2.53
C ARG A 38 -9.71 4.96 4.00
N ASN A 39 -8.57 4.92 4.69
CA ASN A 39 -8.44 5.23 6.12
C ASN A 39 -6.98 5.43 6.53
N VAL A 40 -6.77 6.12 7.65
CA VAL A 40 -5.49 6.23 8.37
C VAL A 40 -5.70 5.71 9.79
N SER A 41 -4.84 4.81 10.24
CA SER A 41 -4.87 4.28 11.61
C SER A 41 -3.78 4.92 12.44
N PHE A 42 -4.09 5.20 13.70
CA PHE A 42 -3.19 5.83 14.66
C PHE A 42 -2.88 4.85 15.81
N ASP A 43 -1.71 4.98 16.40
CA ASP A 43 -1.36 4.29 17.64
C ASP A 43 -1.84 5.05 18.90
N ASP A 44 -1.50 4.54 20.08
CA ASP A 44 -1.91 5.11 21.36
C ASP A 44 -1.29 6.51 21.63
N ASP A 45 -0.17 6.82 20.95
CA ASP A 45 0.50 8.13 21.00
C ASP A 45 0.00 9.08 19.88
N ASN A 46 -1.10 8.69 19.24
CA ASN A 46 -1.74 9.41 18.14
C ASN A 46 -0.82 9.60 16.92
N GLN A 47 0.20 8.76 16.75
CA GLN A 47 1.05 8.73 15.55
C GLN A 47 0.43 7.85 14.48
N VAL A 48 0.62 8.20 13.21
CA VAL A 48 0.14 7.35 12.11
C VAL A 48 0.89 6.03 12.11
N LYS A 49 0.13 4.94 12.19
CA LYS A 49 0.63 3.56 12.23
C LYS A 49 0.42 2.82 10.93
N TYR A 50 -0.75 3.01 10.30
CA TYR A 50 -1.08 2.38 9.03
C TYR A 50 -1.83 3.31 8.10
N VAL A 51 -1.58 3.18 6.80
CA VAL A 51 -2.34 3.84 5.74
C VAL A 51 -2.99 2.78 4.86
N PHE A 52 -4.28 2.96 4.58
CA PHE A 52 -5.06 2.06 3.75
C PHE A 52 -5.52 2.76 2.49
N LEU A 53 -5.28 2.15 1.34
CA LEU A 53 -5.79 2.63 0.05
C LEU A 53 -6.66 1.57 -0.62
N THR A 54 -7.63 2.03 -1.40
CA THR A 54 -8.45 1.19 -2.27
C THR A 54 -8.06 1.44 -3.73
N GLN A 55 -7.71 0.36 -4.44
CA GLN A 55 -7.38 0.38 -5.86
C GLN A 55 -8.37 -0.49 -6.63
N TYR A 56 -8.74 -0.04 -7.83
CA TYR A 56 -9.49 -0.86 -8.79
C TYR A 56 -8.52 -1.76 -9.57
N LEU A 57 -8.79 -3.06 -9.59
CA LEU A 57 -7.99 -4.07 -10.27
C LEU A 57 -8.68 -4.46 -11.58
N GLU A 58 -8.15 -4.00 -12.71
CA GLU A 58 -8.76 -4.24 -14.03
C GLU A 58 -8.84 -5.73 -14.38
N GLU A 59 -7.84 -6.52 -13.97
CA GLU A 59 -7.75 -7.94 -14.32
C GLU A 59 -8.88 -8.79 -13.71
N SER A 60 -9.40 -8.36 -12.55
CA SER A 60 -10.45 -9.05 -11.81
C SER A 60 -11.77 -8.30 -11.75
N ASP A 61 -11.86 -7.08 -12.32
CA ASP A 61 -13.03 -6.20 -12.22
C ASP A 61 -13.52 -6.01 -10.76
N GLU A 62 -12.55 -5.81 -9.85
CA GLU A 62 -12.80 -5.76 -8.41
C GLU A 62 -12.02 -4.60 -7.75
N TYR A 63 -12.48 -4.19 -6.58
CA TYR A 63 -11.73 -3.27 -5.72
C TYR A 63 -11.01 -4.05 -4.63
N ALA A 64 -9.71 -3.79 -4.47
CA ALA A 64 -8.89 -4.32 -3.39
C ALA A 64 -8.46 -3.19 -2.45
N THR A 65 -8.35 -3.51 -1.16
CA THR A 65 -7.82 -2.59 -0.15
C THR A 65 -6.48 -3.10 0.36
N PHE A 66 -5.48 -2.24 0.32
CA PHE A 66 -4.12 -2.54 0.73
C PHE A 66 -3.76 -1.69 1.94
N GLY A 67 -3.06 -2.28 2.91
CA GLY A 67 -2.62 -1.62 4.13
C GLY A 67 -1.10 -1.64 4.24
N PHE A 68 -0.53 -0.48 4.56
CA PHE A 68 0.92 -0.29 4.67
C PHE A 68 1.26 0.25 6.06
N SER A 69 2.32 -0.29 6.67
CA SER A 69 2.87 0.24 7.92
C SER A 69 3.58 1.56 7.66
N VAL A 70 3.44 2.48 8.60
CA VAL A 70 4.14 3.77 8.60
C VAL A 70 5.23 3.71 9.68
N SER A 71 6.40 4.23 9.33
CA SER A 71 7.54 4.38 10.23
C SER A 71 7.97 5.84 10.32
N GLU A 72 8.90 6.14 11.24
CA GLU A 72 9.52 7.47 11.35
C GLU A 72 10.24 7.91 10.06
N ASN A 73 10.62 6.96 9.20
CA ASN A 73 11.32 7.22 7.94
C ASN A 73 10.37 7.39 6.75
N THR A 74 9.06 7.17 6.94
CA THR A 74 8.07 7.32 5.88
C THR A 74 7.93 8.79 5.52
N LYS A 75 8.13 9.13 4.25
CA LYS A 75 7.94 10.50 3.74
C LYS A 75 6.49 10.73 3.37
N PHE A 76 5.92 11.84 3.81
CA PHE A 76 4.59 12.30 3.41
C PHE A 76 4.76 13.50 2.49
N LEU A 77 4.31 13.40 1.24
CA LEU A 77 4.53 14.42 0.21
C LEU A 77 3.21 14.90 -0.42
N ASN A 78 3.15 16.16 -0.85
CA ASN A 78 2.11 16.65 -1.75
C ASN A 78 2.42 16.29 -3.22
N SER A 79 1.55 16.68 -4.15
CA SER A 79 1.72 16.46 -5.59
C SER A 79 2.98 17.09 -6.18
N ASN A 80 3.46 18.20 -5.59
CA ASN A 80 4.71 18.86 -5.97
C ASN A 80 5.98 18.15 -5.43
N GLY A 81 5.82 17.19 -4.51
CA GLY A 81 6.94 16.52 -3.84
C GLY A 81 7.44 17.25 -2.59
N ASP A 82 6.73 18.28 -2.10
CA ASP A 82 7.06 18.94 -0.84
C ASP A 82 6.55 18.12 0.34
N SER A 83 7.29 18.14 1.45
CA SER A 83 6.87 17.47 2.69
C SER A 83 5.59 18.07 3.26
N ILE A 84 4.64 17.20 3.61
CA ILE A 84 3.39 17.56 4.26
C ILE A 84 3.27 16.84 5.61
N SER A 85 2.30 17.30 6.41
CA SER A 85 1.95 16.62 7.65
C SER A 85 1.20 15.32 7.35
N PRO A 86 1.48 14.19 8.03
CA PRO A 86 0.66 12.99 7.88
C PRO A 86 -0.81 13.20 8.28
N TYR A 87 -1.09 14.20 9.12
CA TYR A 87 -2.43 14.56 9.55
C TYR A 87 -3.24 15.34 8.50
N SER A 88 -2.63 15.74 7.37
CA SER A 88 -3.36 16.37 6.26
C SER A 88 -3.95 15.35 5.28
N LEU A 89 -3.74 14.05 5.51
CA LEU A 89 -4.34 13.00 4.69
C LEU A 89 -5.82 12.86 5.02
N GLU A 90 -6.66 13.07 4.02
CA GLU A 90 -8.11 12.98 4.13
C GLU A 90 -8.67 11.83 3.31
N LYS A 91 -9.75 11.24 3.82
CA LYS A 91 -10.42 10.13 3.15
C LYS A 91 -10.79 10.53 1.71
N ASP A 92 -10.65 9.57 0.80
CA ASP A 92 -10.96 9.66 -0.62
C ASP A 92 -9.97 10.50 -1.46
N MET A 93 -8.91 11.07 -0.85
CA MET A 93 -7.77 11.65 -1.57
C MET A 93 -7.08 10.62 -2.46
N GLU A 94 -6.63 11.03 -3.64
CA GLU A 94 -5.82 10.18 -4.50
C GLU A 94 -4.36 10.19 -4.02
N ILE A 95 -3.80 9.00 -3.75
CA ILE A 95 -2.45 8.83 -3.23
C ILE A 95 -1.69 7.76 -4.00
N GLU A 96 -0.37 7.90 -4.04
CA GLU A 96 0.59 6.88 -4.43
C GLU A 96 1.44 6.50 -3.21
N ILE A 97 1.62 5.20 -2.97
CA ILE A 97 2.50 4.68 -1.92
C ILE A 97 3.65 3.94 -2.59
N THR A 98 4.87 4.40 -2.30
CA THR A 98 6.08 3.60 -2.51
C THR A 98 6.34 2.78 -1.26
N TYR A 99 6.46 1.47 -1.40
CA TYR A 99 6.65 0.55 -0.27
C TYR A 99 7.88 -0.33 -0.46
N TYR A 100 8.51 -0.75 0.63
CA TYR A 100 9.58 -1.73 0.60
C TYR A 100 8.99 -3.12 0.38
N GLU A 101 9.47 -3.82 -0.64
CA GLU A 101 9.11 -5.22 -0.85
C GLU A 101 9.52 -6.04 0.37
N THR A 102 8.65 -6.95 0.76
CA THR A 102 8.81 -7.78 1.94
C THR A 102 8.73 -9.24 1.56
N ASP A 103 9.43 -10.08 2.30
CA ASP A 103 9.34 -11.53 2.12
C ASP A 103 7.92 -12.00 2.43
N VAL A 104 7.52 -13.13 1.82
CA VAL A 104 6.18 -13.73 1.88
C VAL A 104 5.64 -14.02 3.31
N GLU A 105 6.43 -13.86 4.36
CA GLU A 105 6.04 -14.05 5.75
C GLU A 105 5.55 -12.77 6.45
N SER A 106 5.70 -11.58 5.84
CA SER A 106 5.25 -10.34 6.46
C SER A 106 3.76 -10.07 6.25
N ILE A 107 3.11 -9.57 7.30
CA ILE A 107 1.67 -9.25 7.30
C ILE A 107 1.41 -7.89 6.64
N SER A 108 2.40 -7.00 6.60
CA SER A 108 2.33 -5.71 5.91
C SER A 108 3.69 -5.30 5.33
N ALA A 109 3.66 -4.48 4.29
CA ALA A 109 4.83 -3.81 3.74
C ALA A 109 4.97 -2.41 4.35
N ASP A 110 6.21 -1.99 4.60
CA ASP A 110 6.52 -0.66 5.12
C ASP A 110 6.46 0.38 4.00
N ALA A 111 5.73 1.47 4.22
CA ALA A 111 5.71 2.60 3.30
C ALA A 111 7.02 3.39 3.40
N ALA A 112 7.73 3.53 2.29
CA ALA A 112 8.86 4.43 2.14
C ALA A 112 8.37 5.88 1.90
N GLU A 113 7.34 6.04 1.07
CA GLU A 113 6.77 7.32 0.70
C GLU A 113 5.26 7.20 0.50
N ILE A 114 4.51 8.22 0.93
CA ILE A 114 3.08 8.41 0.70
C ILE A 114 2.91 9.79 0.08
N LYS A 115 2.54 9.83 -1.20
CA LYS A 115 2.43 11.05 -1.99
C LYS A 115 0.97 11.30 -2.38
N VAL A 116 0.46 12.49 -2.10
CA VAL A 116 -0.84 12.96 -2.62
C VAL A 116 -0.69 13.28 -4.11
N LEU A 117 -1.64 12.83 -4.93
CA LEU A 117 -1.63 13.04 -6.38
C LEU A 117 -2.45 14.26 -6.83
N ASP A 118 -3.33 14.76 -5.96
CA ASP A 118 -4.22 15.91 -6.19
C ASP A 118 -3.52 17.28 -6.01
#